data_AF-A0A392QT09-F1
#
_entry.id   AF-A0A392QT09-F1
#
_cell.length_a   1.000
_cell.length_b   1.000
_cell.length_c   1.000
_cell.angle_alpha   90.00
_cell.angle_beta   90.00
_cell.angle_gamma   90.00
#
_symmetry.space_group_name_H-M   'P 1'
#
loop_
_entity.id
_entity.type
_entity.pdbx_description
1 polymer ?
#
loop_
_entity_poly.entity_id
_entity_poly.type
_entity_poly.pdbx_seq_one_letter_code
_entity_poly.pdbx_strand_id
1 'polypeptide(L)'
;MHVFALHLVELIGSAAALVAAYMEKPCGPLGTQNLTKSQEEQENINNTFEAFGETYDAIRVQTLDVVSAYATIHEDIYNSANEKRTSLTILPFHKQLSSEGVLETTSVVYRDINL
;
A
#
# COMPACT_ATOMS: atom_id res chain seq x y z
N MET A 1 -3.16 19.83 2.06
CA MET A 1 -3.59 18.70 1.20
C MET A 1 -3.47 17.42 2.02
N HIS A 2 -4.45 16.53 1.95
CA HIS A 2 -4.39 15.23 2.65
C HIS A 2 -4.14 14.13 1.62
N VAL A 3 -3.15 13.30 1.88
CA VAL A 3 -2.79 12.15 1.05
C VAL A 3 -2.95 10.89 1.89
N PHE A 4 -3.74 9.96 1.38
CA PHE A 4 -3.91 8.64 1.98
C PHE A 4 -3.18 7.63 1.09
N ALA A 5 -2.12 7.02 1.62
CA ALA A 5 -1.42 5.94 0.96
C ALA A 5 -2.03 4.61 1.43
N LEU A 6 -2.63 3.86 0.51
CA LEU A 6 -3.21 2.56 0.83
C LEU A 6 -2.24 1.47 0.37
N HIS A 7 -1.80 0.65 1.31
CA HIS A 7 -1.10 -0.60 1.03
C HIS A 7 -2.12 -1.75 1.06
N LEU A 8 -2.39 -2.30 -0.11
CA LEU A 8 -3.36 -3.38 -0.28
C LEU A 8 -2.67 -4.73 -0.08
N VAL A 9 -3.09 -5.46 0.94
CA VAL A 9 -2.58 -6.80 1.27
C VAL A 9 -3.63 -7.82 0.84
N GLU A 10 -3.26 -8.71 -0.09
CA GLU A 10 -4.15 -9.78 -0.51
C GLU A 10 -4.45 -10.72 0.67
N LEU A 11 -5.73 -10.94 0.93
CA LEU A 11 -6.19 -11.92 1.89
C LEU A 11 -6.04 -13.33 1.29
N ILE A 12 -4.92 -13.98 1.60
CA ILE A 12 -4.66 -15.37 1.24
C ILE A 12 -4.96 -16.25 2.46
N GLY A 13 -6.07 -17.00 2.41
CA GLY A 13 -6.51 -17.86 3.52
C GLY A 13 -7.59 -17.21 4.40
N SER A 14 -7.57 -17.50 5.71
CA SER A 14 -8.57 -16.99 6.65
C SER A 14 -8.18 -15.61 7.19
N ALA A 15 -9.12 -14.65 7.23
CA ALA A 15 -8.92 -13.33 7.83
C ALA A 15 -8.40 -13.40 9.27
N ALA A 16 -8.84 -14.40 10.03
CA ALA A 16 -8.39 -14.61 11.41
C ALA A 16 -6.89 -14.97 11.50
N ALA A 17 -6.38 -15.74 10.54
CA ALA A 17 -4.96 -16.10 10.51
C ALA A 17 -4.08 -14.89 10.17
N LEU A 18 -4.57 -14.01 9.28
CA LEU A 18 -3.83 -12.81 8.91
C LEU A 18 -3.81 -11.77 10.04
N VAL A 19 -4.93 -11.58 10.74
CA VAL A 19 -4.99 -10.72 11.94
C VAL A 19 -4.05 -11.25 13.02
N ALA A 20 -4.01 -12.57 13.25
CA ALA A 20 -3.08 -13.18 14.21
C ALA A 20 -1.61 -12.89 13.84
N ALA A 21 -1.23 -13.07 12.57
CA ALA A 21 0.12 -12.77 12.09
C ALA A 21 0.49 -11.29 12.25
N TYR A 22 -0.47 -10.38 12.06
CA TYR A 22 -0.25 -8.94 12.22
C TYR A 22 -0.14 -8.53 13.71
N MET A 23 -0.90 -9.18 14.59
CA MET A 23 -0.85 -8.97 16.05
C MET A 23 0.39 -9.58 16.72
N GLU A 24 0.96 -10.64 16.13
CA GLU A 24 2.23 -11.22 16.58
C GLU A 24 3.46 -10.37 16.20
N LYS A 25 3.28 -9.29 15.42
CA LYS A 25 4.34 -8.33 15.12
C LYS A 25 4.83 -7.69 16.44
N PRO A 26 6.09 -7.89 16.86
CA PRO A 26 6.59 -7.29 18.08
C PRO A 26 6.73 -5.77 17.90
N CYS A 27 6.07 -4.99 18.75
CA CYS A 27 6.42 -3.57 18.97
C CYS A 27 7.71 -3.51 19.82
N GLY A 28 8.85 -3.85 19.24
CA GLY A 28 10.16 -3.79 19.88
C GLY A 28 11.17 -2.99 19.04
N PRO A 29 12.18 -2.36 19.66
CA PRO A 29 13.16 -1.55 18.92
C PRO A 29 13.91 -2.40 17.89
N LEU A 30 14.17 -1.79 16.72
CA LEU A 30 14.91 -2.34 15.58
C LEU A 30 16.25 -2.94 16.04
N GLY A 31 16.26 -4.24 16.31
CA GLY A 31 17.46 -5.03 16.50
C GLY A 31 17.38 -6.24 15.59
N THR A 32 18.04 -6.17 14.42
CA THR A 32 18.33 -7.29 13.51
C THR A 32 17.23 -8.36 13.46
N GLN A 33 16.02 -7.94 13.09
CA GLN A 33 14.95 -8.86 12.76
C GLN A 33 14.96 -9.03 11.24
N ASN A 34 15.08 -10.28 10.77
CA ASN A 34 14.96 -10.59 9.35
C ASN A 34 13.52 -10.33 8.95
N LEU A 35 13.27 -9.17 8.35
CA LEU A 35 11.98 -8.82 7.79
C LEU A 35 11.68 -9.78 6.62
N THR A 36 10.42 -10.13 6.46
CA THR A 36 9.97 -10.73 5.21
C THR A 36 10.03 -9.67 4.10
N LYS A 37 10.20 -10.08 2.84
CA LYS A 37 10.23 -9.15 1.70
C LYS A 37 9.03 -8.19 1.67
N SER A 38 7.83 -8.71 2.01
CA SER A 38 6.61 -7.90 2.10
C SER A 38 6.67 -6.85 3.22
N GLN A 39 7.32 -7.15 4.34
CA GLN A 39 7.51 -6.18 5.42
C GLN A 39 8.55 -5.12 5.05
N GLU A 40 9.63 -5.49 4.36
CA GLU A 40 10.61 -4.53 3.84
C GLU A 40 9.98 -3.57 2.81
N GLU A 41 9.17 -4.11 1.89
CA GLU A 41 8.42 -3.30 0.93
C GLU A 41 7.47 -2.33 1.64
N GLN A 42 6.76 -2.79 2.68
CA GLN A 42 5.83 -1.95 3.42
C GLN A 42 6.53 -0.85 4.22
N GLU A 43 7.68 -1.15 4.85
CA GLU A 43 8.49 -0.12 5.50
C GLU A 43 9.03 0.89 4.49
N ASN A 44 9.46 0.46 3.31
CA ASN A 44 9.92 1.35 2.26
C ASN A 44 8.80 2.29 1.76
N ILE A 45 7.58 1.77 1.56
CA ILE A 45 6.40 2.57 1.19
C ILE A 45 6.11 3.61 2.28
N ASN A 46 6.08 3.19 3.55
CA ASN A 46 5.84 4.08 4.68
C ASN A 46 6.88 5.21 4.73
N ASN A 47 8.17 4.88 4.70
CA ASN A 47 9.25 5.84 4.76
C ASN A 47 9.20 6.84 3.59
N THR A 48 8.86 6.36 2.39
CA THR A 48 8.76 7.22 1.19
C THR A 48 7.63 8.25 1.33
N PHE A 49 6.47 7.81 1.80
CA PHE A 49 5.31 8.69 1.99
C PHE A 49 5.46 9.63 3.20
N GLU A 50 6.14 9.19 4.27
CA GLU A 50 6.52 10.03 5.40
C GLU A 50 7.45 11.15 4.94
N ALA A 51 8.54 10.82 4.24
CA ALA A 51 9.48 11.81 3.69
C ALA A 51 8.78 12.81 2.75
N PHE A 52 7.80 12.37 1.97
CA PHE A 52 6.98 13.27 1.14
C PHE A 52 6.17 14.27 1.98
N GLY A 53 5.59 13.84 3.10
CA GLY A 53 4.91 14.72 4.04
C GLY A 53 5.86 15.69 4.73
N GLU A 54 7.03 15.23 5.15
CA GLU A 54 8.06 16.08 5.79
C GLU A 54 8.63 17.13 4.85
N THR A 55 8.76 16.81 3.56
CA THR A 55 9.29 17.72 2.54
C THR A 55 8.38 18.94 2.32
N TYR A 56 7.06 18.76 2.49
CA TYR A 56 6.07 19.79 2.18
C TYR A 56 5.12 20.03 3.36
N ASP A 57 5.33 21.12 4.10
CA ASP A 57 4.59 21.48 5.32
C ASP A 57 3.06 21.58 5.15
N ALA A 58 2.60 21.82 3.92
CA ALA A 58 1.18 21.86 3.58
C ALA A 58 0.54 20.48 3.32
N ILE A 59 1.32 19.40 3.35
CA ILE A 59 0.90 18.03 3.05
C ILE A 59 0.84 17.22 4.34
N ARG A 60 -0.29 16.55 4.55
CA ARG A 60 -0.45 15.54 5.59
C ARG A 60 -0.61 14.19 4.94
N VAL A 61 0.23 13.24 5.32
CA VAL A 61 0.22 11.89 4.78
C VAL A 61 -0.22 10.90 5.86
N GLN A 62 -1.06 9.96 5.48
CA GLN A 62 -1.42 8.82 6.32
C GLN A 62 -1.33 7.55 5.49
N THR A 63 -0.53 6.59 5.95
CA THR A 63 -0.48 5.25 5.35
C THR A 63 -1.43 4.30 6.07
N LEU A 64 -2.13 3.46 5.31
CA LEU A 64 -3.13 2.52 5.78
C LEU A 64 -2.87 1.15 5.17
N ASP A 65 -2.84 0.11 5.99
CA ASP A 65 -2.88 -1.28 5.52
C ASP A 65 -4.34 -1.71 5.35
N VAL A 66 -4.69 -2.16 4.15
CA VAL A 66 -6.03 -2.65 3.81
C VAL A 66 -5.92 -4.08 3.36
N VAL A 67 -6.53 -4.99 4.13
CA VAL A 67 -6.57 -6.42 3.83
C VAL A 67 -7.83 -6.70 3.01
N SER A 68 -7.64 -7.26 1.82
CA SER A 68 -8.72 -7.44 0.85
C SER A 68 -8.63 -8.78 0.15
N ALA A 69 -9.77 -9.45 -0.03
CA ALA A 69 -9.82 -10.54 -1.00
C ALA A 69 -9.63 -9.97 -2.41
N TYR A 70 -8.79 -10.61 -3.23
CA TYR A 70 -8.46 -10.07 -4.56
C TYR A 70 -9.71 -9.82 -5.42
N ALA A 71 -10.69 -10.73 -5.35
CA ALA A 71 -11.93 -10.61 -6.12
C ALA A 71 -12.77 -9.36 -5.77
N THR A 72 -12.65 -8.83 -4.56
CA THR A 72 -13.44 -7.69 -4.05
C THR A 72 -12.58 -6.47 -3.70
N ILE A 73 -11.27 -6.49 -4.02
CA ILE A 73 -10.32 -5.42 -3.68
C ILE A 73 -10.74 -4.03 -4.18
N HIS A 74 -11.44 -4.00 -5.31
CA HIS A 74 -11.97 -2.77 -5.90
C HIS A 74 -13.07 -2.12 -5.03
N GLU A 75 -13.87 -2.92 -4.33
CA GLU A 75 -14.87 -2.43 -3.37
C GLU A 75 -14.20 -1.80 -2.16
N ASP A 76 -13.13 -2.43 -1.65
CA ASP A 76 -12.36 -1.91 -0.51
C ASP A 76 -11.66 -0.59 -0.85
N ILE A 77 -11.11 -0.47 -2.06
CA ILE A 77 -10.56 0.80 -2.58
C ILE A 77 -11.66 1.87 -2.62
N TYR A 78 -12.82 1.56 -3.20
CA TYR A 78 -13.95 2.49 -3.29
C TYR A 78 -14.43 2.94 -1.92
N ASN A 79 -14.64 1.99 -1.00
CA ASN A 79 -15.11 2.27 0.36
C ASN A 79 -14.11 3.14 1.12
N SER A 80 -12.81 2.85 1.00
CA SER A 80 -11.76 3.64 1.64
C SER A 80 -11.70 5.07 1.09
N ALA A 81 -11.77 5.23 -0.24
CA ALA A 81 -11.82 6.53 -0.90
C ALA A 81 -13.04 7.35 -0.47
N ASN A 82 -14.21 6.70 -0.39
CA ASN A 82 -15.45 7.33 0.05
C ASN A 82 -15.41 7.73 1.54
N GLU A 83 -14.91 6.86 2.42
CA GLU A 83 -14.76 7.12 3.85
C GLU A 83 -13.84 8.33 4.10
N LYS A 84 -12.70 8.38 3.40
CA LYS A 84 -11.73 9.49 3.50
C LYS A 84 -12.12 10.71 2.65
N ARG A 85 -13.23 10.64 1.92
CA ARG A 85 -13.75 11.69 1.02
C ARG A 85 -12.67 12.19 0.04
N THR A 86 -11.93 11.27 -0.56
CA THR A 86 -10.86 11.62 -1.52
C THR A 86 -11.46 12.18 -2.80
N SER A 87 -10.89 13.27 -3.31
CA SER A 87 -11.28 13.86 -4.60
C SER A 87 -10.53 13.26 -5.80
N LEU A 88 -9.44 12.54 -5.57
CA LEU A 88 -8.61 11.90 -6.59
C LEU A 88 -8.07 10.57 -6.04
N THR A 89 -8.18 9.51 -6.83
CA THR A 89 -7.58 8.20 -6.55
C THR A 89 -6.55 7.91 -7.64
N ILE A 90 -5.31 7.64 -7.24
CA ILE A 90 -4.24 7.22 -8.14
C ILE A 90 -3.96 5.75 -7.83
N LEU A 91 -4.22 4.89 -8.81
CA LEU A 91 -3.92 3.47 -8.71
C LEU A 91 -2.71 3.17 -9.59
N PRO A 92 -1.56 2.76 -9.02
CA PRO A 92 -0.47 2.18 -9.80
C PRO A 92 -0.90 0.76 -10.16
N PHE A 93 -1.71 0.61 -11.21
CA PHE A 93 -1.97 -0.71 -11.76
C PHE A 93 -1.08 -0.95 -12.97
N HIS A 94 -0.73 -2.21 -13.17
CA HIS A 94 0.00 -2.74 -14.32
C HIS A 94 1.40 -2.18 -14.60
N LYS A 95 1.91 -1.20 -13.85
CA LYS A 95 3.28 -0.68 -14.01
C LYS A 95 4.05 -0.57 -12.70
N GLN A 96 5.32 -0.95 -12.73
CA GLN A 96 6.27 -0.82 -11.64
C GLN A 96 7.44 0.04 -12.10
N LEU A 97 7.93 0.90 -11.21
CA LEU A 97 9.12 1.70 -11.47
C LEU A 97 10.36 0.81 -11.26
N SER A 98 11.19 0.64 -12.28
CA SER A 98 12.46 -0.09 -12.20
C SER A 98 13.50 0.71 -11.40
N SER A 99 14.62 0.07 -11.04
CA SER A 99 15.77 0.73 -10.40
C SER A 99 16.36 1.89 -11.24
N GLU A 100 16.14 1.86 -12.55
CA GLU A 100 16.56 2.87 -13.52
C GLU A 100 15.52 3.98 -13.70
N GLY A 101 14.41 3.95 -12.94
CA GLY A 101 13.34 4.94 -13.03
C GLY A 101 12.41 4.74 -14.23
N VAL A 102 12.40 3.56 -14.84
CA VAL A 102 11.53 3.24 -16.00
C VAL A 102 10.24 2.58 -15.51
N LEU A 103 9.09 3.05 -15.99
CA LEU A 103 7.79 2.42 -15.72
C LEU A 103 7.61 1.17 -16.60
N GLU A 104 7.89 0.01 -16.04
CA GLU A 104 7.77 -1.29 -16.70
C GLU A 104 6.37 -1.87 -16.50
N THR A 105 5.82 -2.52 -17.53
CA THR A 105 4.51 -3.16 -17.41
C THR A 105 4.63 -4.50 -16.70
N THR A 106 4.04 -4.63 -15.51
CA THR A 106 4.10 -5.85 -14.68
C THR A 106 3.09 -6.90 -15.12
N SER A 107 1.99 -6.50 -15.76
CA SER A 107 0.99 -7.42 -16.31
C SER A 107 0.32 -6.82 -17.54
N VAL A 108 0.53 -7.48 -18.68
CA VAL A 108 -0.08 -7.08 -19.96
C VAL A 108 -1.61 -7.22 -19.96
N VAL A 109 -2.17 -8.10 -19.12
CA VAL A 109 -3.63 -8.33 -19.04
C VAL A 109 -4.37 -7.11 -18.49
N TYR A 110 -3.69 -6.28 -17.69
CA TYR A 110 -4.29 -5.11 -17.03
C TYR A 110 -3.93 -3.78 -17.70
N ARG A 111 -3.23 -3.82 -18.85
CA ARG A 111 -2.78 -2.63 -19.57
C ARG A 111 -3.93 -1.73 -19.99
N ASP A 112 -5.04 -2.32 -20.41
CA ASP A 112 -6.14 -1.59 -21.06
C ASP A 112 -7.17 -1.02 -20.06
N ILE A 113 -6.95 -1.22 -18.74
CA ILE A 113 -7.86 -0.73 -17.68
C ILE A 113 -7.72 0.81 -17.48
N ASN A 114 -6.69 1.45 -18.06
CA ASN A 114 -6.35 2.88 -17.91
C ASN A 114 -6.34 3.67 -19.24
N LEU A 115 -6.94 3.13 -20.31
CA LEU A 115 -6.99 3.83 -21.61
C LEU A 115 -8.03 4.95 -21.62
#